data_AF-A0A7J4FXG6-F1
#
_entry.id   AF-A0A7J4FXG6-F1
#
_cell.length_a   1.000
_cell.length_b   1.000
_cell.length_c   1.000
_cell.angle_alpha   90.00
_cell.angle_beta   90.00
_cell.angle_gamma   90.00
#
_symmetry.space_group_name_H-M   'P 1'
#
loop_
_entity.id
_entity.type
_entity.pdbx_description
1 polymer ?
#
loop_
_entity_poly.entity_id
_entity_poly.type
_entity_poly.pdbx_seq_one_letter_code
_entity_poly.pdbx_strand_id
1 'polypeptide(L)'
;MRKEVDIFDKPENVQKVVYLFFVCLVILVIADFIIHKHPHFLLEGIPVFYPLYGFVSCVSLVFIAKALRKIVERGENYYDQ
;
A
#
# COMPACT_ATOMS: atom_id res chain seq x y z
N MET A 1 29.04 14.79 -10.16
CA MET A 1 28.40 14.67 -8.84
C MET A 1 26.91 14.57 -9.04
N ARG A 2 26.36 13.35 -8.98
CA ARG A 2 24.92 13.10 -9.16
C ARG A 2 24.23 13.62 -7.90
N LYS A 3 23.28 14.55 -8.04
CA LYS A 3 22.42 14.98 -6.92
C LYS A 3 21.51 13.80 -6.62
N GLU A 4 21.96 12.93 -5.72
CA GLU A 4 21.09 11.91 -5.15
C GLU A 4 19.96 12.66 -4.45
N VAL A 5 18.74 12.52 -4.97
CA VAL A 5 17.56 13.21 -4.44
C VAL A 5 17.18 12.50 -3.16
N ASP A 6 17.78 12.95 -2.08
CA ASP A 6 17.59 12.40 -0.75
C ASP A 6 16.26 12.90 -0.13
N ILE A 7 15.17 12.53 -0.79
CA ILE A 7 13.80 12.89 -0.40
C ILE A 7 13.33 11.95 0.72
N PHE A 8 13.89 10.75 0.83
CA PHE A 8 13.43 9.68 1.70
C PHE A 8 14.32 9.41 2.93
N ASP A 9 15.55 9.94 3.07
CA ASP A 9 16.31 9.77 4.32
C ASP A 9 15.76 10.64 5.46
N LYS A 10 15.01 11.69 5.14
CA LYS A 10 14.35 12.52 6.15
C LYS A 10 13.07 11.85 6.67
N PRO A 11 12.99 11.51 7.96
CA PRO A 11 11.81 10.85 8.53
C PRO A 11 10.55 11.70 8.36
N GLU A 12 10.66 13.04 8.32
CA GLU A 12 9.52 13.91 8.11
C GLU A 12 8.88 13.74 6.72
N ASN A 13 9.68 13.44 5.69
CA ASN A 13 9.15 13.25 4.34
C ASN A 13 8.44 11.90 4.19
N VAL A 14 8.96 10.84 4.82
CA VAL A 14 8.28 9.54 4.87
C VAL A 14 6.92 9.67 5.56
N GLN A 15 6.86 10.41 6.68
CA GLN A 15 5.61 10.68 7.37
C GLN A 15 4.60 11.45 6.50
N LYS A 16 5.06 12.44 5.71
CA LYS A 16 4.19 13.16 4.77
C LYS A 16 3.61 12.25 3.69
N VAL A 17 4.39 11.33 3.14
CA VAL A 17 3.92 10.37 2.12
C VAL A 17 2.86 9.43 2.72
N VAL A 18 3.09 8.93 3.94
CA VAL A 18 2.12 8.09 4.64
C VAL A 18 0.84 8.88 4.94
N TYR A 19 0.97 10.13 5.40
CA TYR A 19 -0.19 11.00 5.63
C TYR A 19 -0.98 11.24 4.34
N LEU A 20 -0.30 11.56 3.24
CA LEU A 20 -0.93 11.74 1.93
C LEU A 20 -1.68 10.48 1.48
N PHE A 21 -1.10 9.30 1.69
CA PHE A 21 -1.76 8.03 1.38
C PHE A 21 -3.06 7.85 2.18
N PHE A 22 -3.05 8.12 3.48
CA PHE A 22 -4.27 8.07 4.30
C PHE A 22 -5.30 9.12 3.89
N VAL A 23 -4.88 10.33 3.52
CA VAL A 23 -5.77 11.36 2.97
C VAL A 23 -6.44 10.87 1.69
N CYS A 24 -5.69 10.27 0.76
CA CYS A 24 -6.24 9.68 -0.45
C CYS A 24 -7.28 8.58 -0.14
N LEU A 25 -7.03 7.72 0.85
CA LEU A 25 -8.01 6.72 1.29
C LEU A 25 -9.29 7.34 1.80
N VAL A 26 -9.20 8.36 2.66
CA VAL A 26 -10.38 9.07 3.20
C VAL A 26 -11.19 9.72 2.07
N ILE A 27 -10.53 10.35 1.09
CA ILE A 27 -11.19 10.92 -0.08
C ILE A 27 -11.93 9.83 -0.88
N LEU A 28 -11.29 8.68 -1.07
CA LEU A 28 -11.89 7.54 -1.78
C LEU A 28 -13.12 7.00 -1.04
N VAL A 29 -13.07 6.93 0.29
CA VAL A 29 -14.23 6.56 1.13
C VAL A 29 -15.37 7.55 0.92
N ILE A 30 -15.10 8.86 1.00
CA ILE A 30 -16.12 9.89 0.77
C ILE A 30 -16.71 9.79 -0.64
N ALA A 31 -15.88 9.55 -1.66
CA ALA A 31 -16.33 9.35 -3.03
C ALA A 31 -17.24 8.11 -3.18
N ASP A 32 -16.94 7.04 -2.43
CA ASP A 32 -17.75 5.82 -2.38
C ASP A 32 -19.17 6.08 -1.82
N PHE A 33 -19.32 7.04 -0.92
CA PHE A 33 -20.62 7.48 -0.39
C PHE A 33 -21.40 8.39 -1.36
N ILE A 34 -20.71 9.16 -2.21
CA ILE A 34 -21.36 10.07 -3.16
C ILE A 34 -21.82 9.32 -4.42
N ILE A 35 -21.04 8.34 -4.86
CA ILE A 35 -21.32 7.57 -6.07
C ILE A 35 -22.25 6.39 -5.74
N HIS A 36 -23.51 6.51 -6.13
CA HIS A 36 -24.46 5.40 -6.08
C HIS A 36 -24.03 4.36 -7.11
N LYS A 37 -23.46 3.24 -6.64
CA LYS A 37 -23.15 2.11 -7.50
C LYS A 37 -24.44 1.44 -7.94
N HIS A 38 -24.57 1.13 -9.23
CA HIS A 38 -25.58 0.21 -9.73
C HIS A 38 -25.09 -1.22 -9.48
N PRO A 39 -25.55 -1.90 -8.43
CA PRO A 39 -24.99 -3.18 -8.04
C PRO A 39 -25.66 -4.28 -8.88
N HIS A 40 -24.86 -5.05 -9.63
CA HIS A 40 -25.26 -6.32 -10.23
C HIS A 40 -25.06 -7.51 -9.28
N PHE A 41 -24.28 -7.34 -8.19
CA PHE A 41 -24.02 -8.36 -7.16
C PHE A 41 -24.36 -7.87 -5.74
N LEU A 42 -24.83 -8.76 -4.86
CA LEU A 42 -25.18 -8.44 -3.44
C LEU A 42 -24.01 -7.85 -2.64
N LEU A 43 -22.76 -8.13 -3.03
CA LEU A 43 -21.53 -7.59 -2.43
C LEU A 43 -21.24 -6.14 -2.85
N GLU A 44 -21.76 -5.67 -3.98
CA GLU A 44 -21.54 -4.30 -4.48
C GLU A 44 -22.39 -3.25 -3.76
N GLY A 45 -23.37 -3.68 -2.96
CA GLY A 45 -24.17 -2.81 -2.11
C GLY A 45 -23.49 -2.42 -0.80
N ILE A 46 -22.30 -2.98 -0.48
CA ILE A 46 -21.58 -2.66 0.75
C ILE A 46 -20.88 -1.30 0.56
N PRO A 47 -21.28 -0.25 1.29
CA PRO A 47 -20.55 1.00 1.27
C PRO A 47 -19.12 0.74 1.79
N VAL A 48 -18.11 1.37 1.18
CA VAL A 48 -16.68 1.25 1.57
C VAL A 48 -15.96 -0.01 1.02
N PHE A 49 -16.62 -0.87 0.24
CA PHE A 49 -15.98 -2.10 -0.26
C PHE A 49 -14.68 -1.86 -1.04
N TYR A 50 -14.69 -0.92 -1.98
CA TYR A 50 -13.57 -0.65 -2.88
C TYR A 50 -12.35 -0.01 -2.19
N PRO A 51 -12.49 1.07 -1.40
CA PRO A 51 -11.36 1.61 -0.65
C PRO A 51 -10.78 0.59 0.33
N LEU A 52 -11.62 -0.23 0.97
CA LEU A 52 -11.15 -1.28 1.87
C LEU A 52 -10.39 -2.37 1.11
N TYR A 53 -10.93 -2.85 -0.01
CA TYR A 53 -10.29 -3.85 -0.85
C TYR A 53 -8.93 -3.35 -1.39
N GLY A 54 -8.87 -2.11 -1.87
CA GLY A 54 -7.62 -1.50 -2.34
C GLY A 54 -6.57 -1.39 -1.24
N PHE A 55 -6.97 -0.97 -0.04
CA PHE A 55 -6.09 -0.92 1.12
C PHE A 55 -5.56 -2.30 1.50
N VAL A 56 -6.45 -3.29 1.65
CA VAL A 56 -6.09 -4.67 2.01
C VAL A 56 -5.17 -5.29 0.97
N SER A 57 -5.44 -5.07 -0.32
CA SER A 57 -4.58 -5.55 -1.41
C SER A 57 -3.17 -4.96 -1.33
N CYS A 58 -3.07 -3.64 -1.14
CA CYS A 58 -1.78 -2.97 -1.02
C CYS A 58 -0.95 -3.45 0.18
N VAL A 59 -1.58 -3.58 1.35
CA VAL A 59 -0.94 -4.13 2.56
C VAL A 59 -0.50 -5.58 2.33
N SER A 60 -1.36 -6.40 1.72
CA SER A 60 -1.06 -7.80 1.42
C SER A 60 0.17 -7.92 0.53
N LEU A 61 0.31 -7.09 -0.51
CA LEU A 61 1.49 -7.05 -1.37
C LEU A 61 2.78 -6.79 -0.59
N VAL A 62 2.76 -5.84 0.36
CA VAL A 62 3.93 -5.53 1.21
C VAL A 62 4.28 -6.72 2.11
N PHE A 63 3.28 -7.39 2.70
CA PHE A 63 3.51 -8.59 3.52
C PHE A 63 4.05 -9.75 2.71
N ILE A 64 3.51 -9.98 1.50
CA ILE A 64 4.01 -11.02 0.58
C ILE A 64 5.46 -10.71 0.19
N ALA A 65 5.79 -9.46 -0.14
CA ALA A 65 7.17 -9.07 -0.45
C ALA A 65 8.13 -9.31 0.74
N LYS A 66 7.69 -9.01 1.97
CA LYS A 66 8.45 -9.33 3.19
C LYS A 66 8.62 -10.84 3.41
N ALA A 67 7.56 -11.62 3.19
CA ALA A 67 7.61 -13.07 3.32
C ALA A 67 8.57 -13.66 2.26
N LEU A 68 8.47 -13.19 1.02
CA LEU A 68 9.36 -13.58 -0.06
C LEU A 68 10.81 -13.20 0.26
N ARG A 69 11.07 -12.01 0.83
CA ARG A 69 12.40 -11.63 1.30
C ARG A 69 12.97 -12.66 2.28
N LYS A 70 12.19 -13.11 3.26
CA LYS A 70 12.62 -14.13 4.23
C LYS A 70 12.90 -15.49 3.58
N ILE A 71 12.16 -15.85 2.54
CA ILE A 71 12.36 -17.10 1.79
C ILE A 71 13.59 -17.01 0.88
N VAL A 72 13.82 -15.85 0.29
CA VAL A 72 14.94 -15.58 -0.64
C VAL A 72 16.24 -15.32 0.12
N GLU A 73 16.17 -14.89 1.38
CA GLU A 73 17.33 -14.65 2.23
C GLU A 73 18.17 -15.93 2.30
N ARG A 74 19.30 -15.89 1.60
CA ARG A 74 20.21 -17.01 1.42
C ARG A 74 21.22 -16.97 2.56
N GLY A 75 21.52 -18.13 3.14
CA GLY A 75 22.47 -18.22 4.25
C GLY A 75 23.81 -17.57 3.89
N GLU A 76 24.41 -16.87 4.86
CA GLU A 76 25.66 -16.10 4.70
C GLU A 76 26.79 -16.90 4.05
N ASN A 77 26.79 -18.23 4.21
CA ASN A 77 27.83 -19.13 3.71
C ASN A 77 27.68 -19.50 2.21
N TYR A 78 26.80 -18.86 1.44
CA TYR A 78 26.58 -19.21 0.02
C TYR A 78 27.75 -18.80 -0.91
N TYR A 79 28.63 -17.90 -0.47
CA TYR A 79 29.81 -17.46 -1.23
C TYR A 79 31.15 -17.85 -0.59
N ASP A 80 31.13 -18.59 0.53
CA ASP A 80 32.34 -19.08 1.21
C ASP A 80 32.81 -20.45 0.66
N GLN A 81 32.40 -20.79 -0.56
CA GLN A 81 33.01 -21.86 -1.38
C GLN A 81 33.26 -21.36 -2.80
#